data_AF-A0A1X7FKH0-F1
#
_entry.id   AF-A0A1X7FKH0-F1
#
_cell.length_a   1.000
_cell.length_b   1.000
_cell.length_c   1.000
_cell.angle_alpha   90.00
_cell.angle_beta   90.00
_cell.angle_gamma   90.00
#
_symmetry.space_group_name_H-M   'P 1'
#
loop_
_entity.id
_entity.type
_entity.pdbx_description
1 polymer ?
#
loop_
_entity_poly.entity_id
_entity_poly.type
_entity_poly.pdbx_seq_one_letter_code
_entity_poly.pdbx_strand_id
1 'polypeptide(L)' 'MQPTETILVETSTVGCDGGGGALGHPLVYLTLDREGQVECPYCSRLYKLKEGAKVAHGH' A
#
# COMPACT_ATOMS: atom_id res chain seq x y z
N MET A 1 0.66 7.60 -19.35
CA MET A 1 0.26 7.22 -17.98
C MET A 1 0.60 5.75 -17.78
N GLN A 2 1.68 5.44 -17.08
CA GLN A 2 2.03 4.06 -16.75
C GLN A 2 1.01 3.49 -15.76
N PRO A 3 0.72 2.18 -15.82
CA PRO A 3 -0.26 1.56 -14.95
C PRO A 3 0.30 1.55 -13.52
N THR A 4 -0.34 2.32 -12.65
CA THR A 4 -0.22 2.16 -11.20
C THR A 4 -0.61 0.71 -10.86
N GLU A 5 0.37 -0.10 -10.51
CA GLU A 5 0.14 -1.49 -10.09
C GLU A 5 -0.67 -1.47 -8.80
N THR A 6 -1.90 -1.99 -8.87
CA THR A 6 -2.82 -1.99 -7.72
C THR A 6 -2.67 -3.28 -6.93
N ILE A 7 -2.27 -3.16 -5.67
CA ILE A 7 -2.05 -4.28 -4.75
C ILE A 7 -3.15 -4.27 -3.69
N LEU A 8 -3.91 -5.37 -3.62
CA LEU A 8 -4.96 -5.53 -2.62
C LEU A 8 -4.39 -6.03 -1.29
N VAL A 9 -4.58 -5.25 -0.24
CA VAL A 9 -4.11 -5.51 1.12
C VAL A 9 -5.27 -5.76 2.08
N GLU A 10 -4.94 -6.38 3.20
CA GLU A 10 -5.93 -6.83 4.19
C GLU A 10 -5.93 -5.93 5.43
N THR A 11 -4.97 -5.01 5.51
CA THR A 11 -4.69 -4.13 6.64
C THR A 11 -4.60 -2.70 6.16
N SER A 12 -4.97 -1.76 7.04
CA SER A 12 -4.83 -0.32 6.79
C SER A 12 -3.37 0.15 6.80
N THR A 13 -2.42 -0.71 7.17
CA THR A 13 -1.00 -0.39 7.16
C THR A 13 -0.29 -1.43 6.32
N VAL A 14 0.49 -0.98 5.34
CA VAL A 14 1.23 -1.84 4.40
C VAL A 14 2.70 -1.47 4.40
N GLY A 15 3.56 -2.49 4.44
CA GLY A 15 4.99 -2.33 4.20
C GLY A 15 5.26 -2.37 2.70
N CYS A 16 5.86 -1.32 2.16
CA CYS A 16 6.32 -1.27 0.78
C CYS A 16 7.85 -1.22 0.77
N ASP A 17 8.49 -2.20 0.17
CA ASP A 17 9.94 -2.34 -0.02
C ASP A 17 10.34 -2.21 -1.51
N GLY A 18 9.44 -1.74 -2.36
CA GLY A 18 9.66 -1.63 -3.80
C GLY A 18 9.74 -2.97 -4.56
N GLY A 19 9.41 -4.11 -3.93
CA GLY A 19 9.39 -5.43 -4.56
C GLY A 19 10.69 -6.22 -4.46
N GLY A 20 11.47 -6.04 -3.39
CA GLY A 20 12.58 -6.91 -2.99
C GLY A 20 13.82 -6.91 -3.90
N GLY A 21 13.86 -6.08 -4.95
CA GLY A 21 14.96 -6.01 -5.90
C GLY A 21 15.97 -4.92 -5.58
N ALA A 22 17.14 -4.97 -6.24
CA ALA A 22 18.21 -3.96 -6.10
C ALA A 22 17.79 -2.53 -6.54
N LEU A 23 16.68 -2.40 -7.27
CA LEU A 23 16.08 -1.13 -7.71
C LEU A 23 14.86 -0.71 -6.84
N GLY A 24 14.57 -1.46 -5.78
CA GLY A 24 13.55 -1.10 -4.81
C GLY A 24 13.97 0.06 -3.91
N HIS A 25 13.07 0.45 -3.00
CA HIS A 25 13.34 1.42 -1.95
C HIS A 25 13.36 0.73 -0.58
N PRO A 26 13.94 1.35 0.46
CA PRO A 26 13.86 0.81 1.81
C PRO A 26 12.41 0.51 2.21
N LEU A 27 12.22 -0.47 3.09
CA LEU A 27 10.92 -0.80 3.65
C LEU A 27 10.33 0.44 4.34
N VAL A 28 9.26 0.98 3.77
CA VAL A 28 8.47 2.06 4.34
C VAL A 28 7.07 1.56 4.66
N TYR A 29 6.52 2.02 5.77
CA TYR A 29 5.15 1.71 6.16
C TYR A 29 4.23 2.83 5.68
N LEU A 30 3.29 2.49 4.82
CA LEU A 30 2.25 3.38 4.32
C LEU A 30 0.95 3.03 5.03
N THR A 31 0.22 4.06 5.45
CA THR A 31 -1.12 3.89 6.03
C THR A 31 -2.14 4.29 4.99
N LEU A 32 -3.14 3.44 4.79
CA LEU A 32 -4.22 3.64 3.86
C LEU A 32 -5.11 4.80 4.33
N ASP A 33 -5.53 5.61 3.37
CA ASP A 33 -6.44 6.74 3.54
C ASP A 33 -7.82 6.28 4.02
N ARG A 34 -8.73 7.22 4.29
CA ARG A 34 -10.13 6.92 4.67
C ARG A 34 -10.89 6.15 3.59
N GLU A 35 -10.49 6.27 2.33
CA GLU A 35 -11.02 5.49 1.20
C GLU A 35 -10.45 4.08 1.14
N GLY A 36 -9.51 3.74 2.02
CA GLY A 36 -8.87 2.44 2.04
C GLY A 36 -7.93 2.23 0.86
N GLN A 37 -7.23 3.28 0.43
CA GLN A 37 -6.19 3.19 -0.58
C GLN A 37 -4.98 4.04 -0.17
N VAL A 38 -3.80 3.83 -0.75
CA VAL A 38 -2.63 4.72 -0.62
C VAL A 38 -1.67 4.48 -1.76
N GLU A 39 -1.08 5.53 -2.30
CA GLU A 39 -0.05 5.42 -3.34
C GLU A 39 1.35 5.51 -2.74
N CYS A 40 2.24 4.59 -3.12
CA CYS A 40 3.64 4.68 -2.73
C CYS A 40 4.37 5.74 -3.58
N PRO A 41 4.99 6.76 -2.96
CA PRO A 41 5.65 7.85 -3.69
C PRO A 41 6.94 7.41 -4.42
N TYR A 42 7.45 6.21 -4.14
CA TYR A 42 8.70 5.71 -4.72
C TYR A 42 8.48 4.81 -5.94
N CYS A 43 7.56 3.85 -5.83
CA CYS A 43 7.30 2.86 -6.87
C CYS A 43 5.96 3.06 -7.58
N SER A 44 5.19 4.09 -7.21
CA SER A 44 3.88 4.44 -7.81
C SER A 44 2.87 3.28 -7.80
N ARG A 45 3.00 2.39 -6.82
CA ARG A 45 2.06 1.29 -6.58
C ARG A 45 0.91 1.79 -5.72
N LEU A 46 -0.32 1.41 -6.07
CA LEU A 46 -1.51 1.73 -5.30
C LEU A 46 -1.89 0.55 -4.44
N TYR A 47 -1.84 0.73 -3.14
CA TYR A 47 -2.35 -0.25 -2.20
C TYR A 47 -3.82 0.04 -1.95
N LYS A 48 -4.67 -0.99 -2.00
CA LYS A 48 -6.11 -0.89 -1.76
C LYS A 48 -6.57 -1.94 -0.78
N LEU A 49 -7.43 -1.60 0.17
CA LEU A 49 -8.05 -2.57 1.05
C LEU A 49 -8.95 -3.50 0.24
N LYS A 50 -8.82 -4.80 0.51
CA LYS A 50 -9.80 -5.79 0.03
C LYS A 50 -11.18 -5.44 0.61
N GLU A 51 -12.21 -5.64 -0.19
CA GLU A 51 -13.59 -5.51 0.27
C GLU A 51 -13.83 -6.46 1.45
N GLY A 52 -14.19 -5.90 2.61
CA GLY A 52 -14.39 -6.65 3.86
C GLY A 52 -13.18 -6.71 4.80
N ALA A 53 -12.02 -6.16 4.42
CA ALA A 53 -10.89 -6.01 5.32
C ALA A 53 -11.20 -4.94 6.39
N LYS A 54 -11.10 -5.32 7.67
CA LYS A 54 -11.39 -4.41 8.79
C LYS A 54 -10.23 -3.42 8.92
N VAL A 55 -10.50 -2.14 8.65
CA VAL A 55 -9.66 -1.04 9.15
C VAL A 55 -9.70 -1.12 10.68
N ALA A 56 -8.67 -1.74 11.28
CA ALA A 56 -8.54 -1.80 12.73
C ALA A 56 -8.20 -0.39 13.22
N HIS A 57 -9.22 0.45 13.37
CA HIS A 57 -9.14 1.69 14.12
C HIS A 57 -9.09 1.28 15.59
N GLY A 58 -7.88 1.13 16.13
CA GLY A 58 -7.66 0.84 17.54
C GLY A 58 -8.35 1.90 18.40
N HIS A 59 -9.12 1.42 19.39
CA HIS A 59 -9.94 2.20 20.32
C HIS A 59 -9.12 3.01 21.32
#